data_AF-A0A920PFS6-F1
#
_entry.id   AF-A0A920PFS6-F1
#
_cell.length_a   1.000
_cell.length_b   1.000
_cell.length_c   1.000
_cell.angle_alpha   90.00
_cell.angle_beta   90.00
_cell.angle_gamma   90.00
#
_symmetry.space_group_name_H-M   'P 1'
#
loop_
_entity.id
_entity.type
_entity.pdbx_description
1 polymer ?
#
loop_
_entity_poly.entity_id
_entity_poly.type
_entity_poly.pdbx_seq_one_letter_code
_entity_poly.pdbx_strand_id
1 'polypeptide(L)' 'MDDYYLFIETEHKLIGQKRHRVFQIGNRVKVRVISVDLSKRQINLQVLG' A
#
# COMPACT_ATOMS: atom_id res chain seq x y z
N MET A 1 -7.36 1.56 -15.36
CA MET A 1 -8.54 1.92 -14.55
C MET A 1 -8.11 1.88 -13.10
N ASP A 2 -8.13 3.02 -12.42
CA ASP A 2 -7.72 3.12 -11.02
C ASP A 2 -8.78 2.49 -10.10
N ASP A 3 -8.30 1.90 -9.01
CA ASP A 3 -9.11 1.29 -7.96
C ASP A 3 -9.16 2.22 -6.75
N TYR A 4 -10.36 2.44 -6.22
CA TYR A 4 -10.56 3.26 -5.02
C TYR A 4 -10.46 2.35 -3.80
N TYR A 5 -9.68 2.74 -2.79
CA TYR A 5 -9.51 1.95 -1.57
C TYR A 5 -10.27 2.57 -0.41
N LEU A 6 -11.10 1.76 0.26
CA LEU A 6 -11.74 2.10 1.53
C LEU A 6 -10.82 1.74 2.69
N PHE A 7 -10.59 2.68 3.60
CA PHE A 7 -9.86 2.43 4.84
C PHE A 7 -10.80 2.00 5.96
N ILE A 8 -10.56 0.81 6.52
CA ILE A 8 -11.24 0.26 7.69
C ILE A 8 -10.32 0.47 8.90
N GLU A 9 -10.59 1.53 9.67
CA GLU A 9 -9.71 1.99 10.74
C GLU A 9 -9.56 0.95 11.87
N THR A 10 -10.66 0.35 12.32
CA THR A 10 -10.68 -0.65 13.40
C THR A 10 -9.81 -1.86 13.09
N GLU A 11 -9.68 -2.22 11.81
CA GLU A 11 -8.93 -3.39 11.35
C GLU A 11 -7.56 -3.03 10.75
N HIS A 12 -7.27 -1.73 10.60
CA HIS A 12 -6.11 -1.21 9.88
C HIS A 12 -5.96 -1.84 8.48
N LYS A 13 -7.05 -1.82 7.70
CA LYS A 13 -7.15 -2.44 6.37
C LYS A 13 -7.51 -1.44 5.29
N LEU A 14 -6.98 -1.65 4.09
CA LEU A 14 -7.44 -0.99 2.85
C LEU A 14 -8.10 -2.03 1.94
N ILE A 15 -9.30 -1.75 1.45
CA ILE A 15 -10.05 -2.66 0.57
C ILE A 15 -10.35 -1.95 -0.76
N GLY A 16 -9.82 -2.47 -1.86
CA GLY A 16 -10.08 -1.98 -3.21
C GLY A 16 -11.52 -2.31 -3.65
N GLN A 17 -12.26 -1.31 -4.08
CA GLN A 17 -13.69 -1.43 -4.43
C GLN A 17 -13.93 -2.23 -5.71
N LYS A 18 -13.03 -2.15 -6.69
CA LYS A 18 -13.18 -2.85 -7.98
C LYS A 18 -12.50 -4.21 -7.95
N ARG A 19 -11.25 -4.26 -7.50
CA ARG A 19 -10.44 -5.49 -7.56
C ARG A 19 -10.47 -6.31 -6.27
N HIS A 20 -11.14 -5.82 -5.22
CA HIS A 20 -11.23 -6.48 -3.92
C HIS A 20 -9.86 -6.81 -3.31
N ARG A 21 -8.82 -6.05 -3.71
CA ARG A 21 -7.48 -6.21 -3.16
C ARG A 21 -7.48 -5.67 -1.73
N VAL A 22 -7.03 -6.49 -0.79
CA VAL A 22 -6.93 -6.12 0.62
C VAL A 22 -5.47 -5.92 1.00
N PHE A 23 -5.15 -4.79 1.64
CA PHE A 23 -3.89 -4.57 2.33
C PHE A 23 -4.15 -4.43 3.82
N GLN A 24 -3.41 -5.17 4.64
CA GLN A 24 -3.49 -5.12 6.08
C GLN A 24 -2.09 -5.07 6.71
N ILE A 25 -1.99 -4.44 7.88
CA ILE A 25 -0.82 -4.59 8.76
C ILE A 25 -0.51 -6.09 8.99
N GLY A 26 0.76 -6.45 8.85
CA GLY A 26 1.25 -7.83 8.98
C GLY A 26 1.26 -8.63 7.68
N ASN A 27 0.69 -8.10 6.58
CA ASN A 27 0.81 -8.75 5.28
C ASN A 27 2.26 -8.71 4.77
N ARG A 28 2.77 -9.87 4.31
CA ARG A 28 4.02 -9.93 3.56
C ARG A 28 3.74 -9.54 2.11
N VAL A 29 4.46 -8.54 1.61
CA VAL A 29 4.35 -8.06 0.22
C VAL A 29 5.72 -7.91 -0.42
N LYS A 30 5.79 -8.07 -1.73
CA LYS A 30 6.96 -7.71 -2.52
C LYS A 30 6.83 -6.28 -3.00
N VAL A 31 7.91 -5.52 -2.93
CA VAL A 31 7.93 -4.10 -3.30
C VAL A 31 9.12 -3.80 -4.22
N ARG A 32 8.99 -2.71 -4.97
CA ARG A 32 10.10 -2.06 -5.67
C ARG A 32 10.38 -0.70 -5.01
N VAL A 33 11.66 -0.39 -4.81
CA VAL A 33 12.08 0.95 -4.38
C VAL A 33 11.97 1.89 -5.56
N ILE A 34 11.18 2.95 -5.42
CA ILE A 34 10.98 3.96 -6.46
C ILE A 34 11.96 5.11 -6.29
N SER A 35 12.13 5.60 -5.05
CA SER A 35 13.12 6.62 -4.72
C SER A 35 13.47 6.62 -3.23
N VAL A 36 14.61 7.24 -2.91
CA VAL A 36 15.09 7.43 -1.54
C VAL A 36 15.37 8.92 -1.34
N ASP A 37 14.78 9.52 -0.31
CA ASP A 37 15.04 10.90 0.12
C ASP A 37 15.73 10.86 1.48
N LEU A 38 17.04 11.09 1.48
CA LEU A 38 17.85 11.06 2.70
C LEU A 38 17.59 12.24 3.63
N SER A 39 17.22 13.41 3.07
CA SER A 39 16.94 14.61 3.86
C SER A 39 15.70 14.43 4.73
N LYS A 40 14.67 13.78 4.16
CA LYS A 40 13.41 13.45 4.86
C LYS A 40 13.46 12.12 5.60
N ARG A 41 14.51 11.32 5.39
CA ARG A 41 14.62 9.92 5.85
C ARG A 41 13.42 9.07 5.38
N GLN A 42 13.02 9.23 4.12
CA GLN A 42 11.86 8.57 3.53
C GLN A 42 12.26 7.68 2.35
N ILE A 43 11.54 6.56 2.20
CA ILE A 43 11.68 5.64 1.06
C ILE A 43 10.30 5.49 0.43
N ASN A 44 10.20 5.78 -0.86
CA ASN A 44 8.98 5.57 -1.63
C ASN A 44 8.97 4.17 -2.23
N LEU A 45 7.93 3.40 -1.91
CA LEU A 45 7.78 2.01 -2.32
C LEU A 45 6.56 1.84 -3.22
N GLN A 46 6.70 1.00 -4.23
CA GLN A 46 5.57 0.52 -5.03
C GLN A 46 5.37 -0.97 -4.74
N VAL A 47 4.14 -1.35 -4.41
CA VAL A 47 3.78 -2.76 -4.25
C VAL A 47 3.78 -3.44 -5.63
N LEU A 48 4.47 -4.57 -5.72
CA LEU A 48 4.40 -5.44 -6.89
C LEU A 48 3.10 -6.24 -6.81
N GLY A 49 2.22 -6.01 -7.80
CA GLY A 49 0.95 -6.71 -7.96
C GLY A 49 1.10 -7.96 -8.81
#